data_AF-A0A2D0REK4-F1
#
_entry.id   AF-A0A2D0REK4-F1
#
_cell.length_a   1.000
_cell.length_b   1.000
_cell.length_c   1.000
_cell.angle_alpha   90.00
_cell.angle_beta   90.00
_cell.angle_gamma   90.00
#
_symmetry.space_group_name_H-M   'P 1'
#
loop_
_entity.id
_entity.type
_entity.pdbx_description
1 polymer ?
#
loop_
_entity_poly.entity_id
_entity_poly.type
_entity_poly.pdbx_seq_one_letter_code
_entity_poly.pdbx_strand_id
1 'polypeptide(L)'
;MNCAAFIVVTTSLLFLTDAVNPYHNTDKDKELQYLMEPPVYAGIKARRGENTTLPCVLRTVPSHYKVKWSKVEPLHTGVENIVLISNGHEVKYYGTWQSKASLRRMHALDISLRLIKLELQDCGLYQCELINGIDEESVTITLSIEGVVFPYQSSHGRYKFSYLEAKNACAKQDATLATYTQLYMEWTEGLEWCNAGWLNDGTVNYPILNPRPACGKDLPPGIRSYGPRHKTKEHYDAFCFTSTTEGSVFYVPGPLNFLEAARACKEKGASLARVGQLYSSWKFLGLERCDGGWLDDGSVRFPIIIPKERCGGITHPGVHSFGFPKKSISLYGAYCYR
;
A
#
# COMPACT_ATOMS: atom_id res chain seq x y z
N MET A 1 28.78 8.76 66.92
CA MET A 1 28.30 7.42 67.34
C MET A 1 28.11 6.60 66.07
N ASN A 2 28.78 5.48 65.79
CA ASN A 2 30.05 4.91 66.22
C ASN A 2 30.45 3.94 65.09
N CYS A 3 31.74 3.85 64.81
CA CYS A 3 32.38 2.85 63.97
C CYS A 3 32.19 1.43 64.53
N ALA A 4 32.17 0.42 63.65
CA ALA A 4 33.22 -0.61 63.54
C ALA A 4 32.67 -1.92 62.93
N ALA A 5 33.42 -2.44 61.97
CA ALA A 5 33.26 -3.75 61.35
C ALA A 5 34.09 -4.80 62.12
N PHE A 6 33.67 -6.08 62.11
CA PHE A 6 34.58 -7.23 62.20
C PHE A 6 33.98 -8.51 61.55
N ILE A 7 34.71 -8.92 60.50
CA ILE A 7 35.03 -10.24 59.88
C ILE A 7 34.97 -11.43 60.88
N VAL A 8 34.61 -12.72 60.62
CA VAL A 8 35.18 -13.78 59.74
C VAL A 8 34.32 -15.07 59.77
N VAL A 9 34.11 -15.64 58.58
CA VAL A 9 34.05 -17.07 58.12
C VAL A 9 33.77 -18.22 59.09
N THR A 10 32.81 -19.08 58.73
CA THR A 10 32.91 -20.54 58.89
C THR A 10 32.39 -21.28 57.63
N THR A 11 33.24 -22.14 57.09
CA THR A 11 32.96 -23.12 56.03
C THR A 11 32.51 -24.46 56.64
N SER A 12 31.54 -25.14 56.03
CA SER A 12 31.39 -26.60 56.18
C SER A 12 30.72 -27.22 54.95
N LEU A 13 31.36 -28.28 54.48
CA LEU A 13 31.11 -29.06 53.27
C LEU A 13 29.92 -30.01 53.41
N LEU A 14 29.23 -30.29 52.31
CA LEU A 14 28.61 -31.59 52.06
C LEU A 14 29.05 -32.10 50.68
N PHE A 15 29.54 -33.34 50.68
CA PHE A 15 30.03 -34.12 49.54
C PHE A 15 28.97 -35.15 49.09
N LEU A 16 29.17 -35.67 47.86
CA LEU A 16 28.65 -36.91 47.23
C LEU A 16 27.21 -36.82 46.67
N THR A 17 26.86 -37.27 45.46
CA THR A 17 27.47 -38.22 44.50
C THR A 17 26.89 -38.02 43.09
N ASP A 18 27.66 -38.54 42.11
CA ASP A 18 27.37 -38.68 40.69
C ASP A 18 25.97 -39.15 40.30
N ALA A 19 25.42 -38.53 39.27
CA ALA A 19 24.62 -39.21 38.25
C ALA A 19 24.94 -38.60 36.88
N VAL A 20 25.82 -39.29 36.17
CA VAL A 20 26.00 -39.20 34.72
C VAL A 20 24.63 -39.34 34.04
N ASN A 21 24.20 -38.32 33.31
CA ASN A 21 23.33 -38.55 32.17
C ASN A 21 23.58 -37.48 31.09
N PRO A 22 24.45 -37.74 30.10
CA PRO A 22 24.59 -36.87 28.96
C PRO A 22 23.42 -37.18 28.02
N TYR A 23 22.27 -36.55 28.26
CA TYR A 23 21.31 -36.38 27.17
C TYR A 23 21.87 -35.32 26.23
N HIS A 24 22.85 -35.75 25.43
CA HIS A 24 23.10 -35.20 24.12
C HIS A 24 21.84 -35.46 23.31
N ASN A 25 20.86 -34.56 23.40
CA ASN A 25 19.81 -34.51 22.40
C ASN A 25 20.43 -33.82 21.17
N THR A 26 21.16 -34.60 20.38
CA THR A 26 21.46 -34.26 18.99
C THR A 26 20.18 -34.44 18.18
N ASP A 27 19.23 -33.56 18.44
CA ASP A 27 18.13 -33.28 17.53
C ASP A 27 18.18 -31.78 17.25
N LYS A 28 19.29 -31.38 16.60
CA LYS A 28 19.15 -30.31 15.63
C LYS A 28 18.34 -30.94 14.52
N ASP A 29 17.03 -30.74 14.57
CA ASP A 29 16.19 -30.71 13.39
C ASP A 29 17.06 -30.14 12.26
N LYS A 30 17.30 -30.94 11.23
CA LYS A 30 17.91 -30.45 10.01
C LYS A 30 16.89 -29.49 9.41
N GLU A 31 16.89 -28.26 9.91
CA GLU A 31 16.24 -27.14 9.27
C GLU A 31 16.82 -27.08 7.87
N LEU A 32 16.03 -27.52 6.90
CA LEU A 32 16.45 -27.54 5.51
C LEU A 32 16.65 -26.10 5.09
N GLN A 33 17.90 -25.76 4.75
CA GLN A 33 18.27 -24.45 4.21
C GLN A 33 18.51 -24.63 2.71
N TYR A 34 17.43 -24.86 1.96
CA TYR A 34 17.47 -24.87 0.50
C TYR A 34 17.24 -23.48 -0.08
N LEU A 35 16.53 -22.58 0.61
CA LEU A 35 16.35 -21.21 0.16
C LEU A 35 17.40 -20.28 0.81
N MET A 36 17.92 -19.35 0.01
CA MET A 36 18.64 -18.23 0.59
C MET A 36 17.64 -17.34 1.31
N GLU A 37 17.89 -17.09 2.59
CA GLU A 37 17.15 -16.07 3.31
C GLU A 37 17.38 -14.74 2.60
N PRO A 38 16.30 -14.03 2.23
CA PRO A 38 16.47 -12.69 1.71
C PRO A 38 17.18 -11.85 2.78
N PRO A 39 18.05 -10.91 2.38
CA PRO A 39 18.56 -9.93 3.33
C PRO A 39 17.36 -9.31 4.06
N VAL A 40 17.47 -9.21 5.39
CA VAL A 40 16.42 -8.69 6.29
C VAL A 40 15.82 -7.44 5.62
N TYR A 41 14.50 -7.44 5.42
CA TYR A 41 13.71 -6.44 4.65
C TYR A 41 13.66 -6.59 3.12
N ALA A 42 13.32 -7.75 2.54
CA ALA A 42 12.94 -7.86 1.12
C ALA A 42 11.58 -7.18 0.79
N GLY A 43 11.51 -5.87 0.99
CA GLY A 43 10.51 -4.99 0.43
C GLY A 43 11.00 -4.48 -0.92
N ILE A 44 10.45 -5.00 -2.01
CA ILE A 44 10.73 -4.50 -3.35
C ILE A 44 9.83 -3.28 -3.59
N LYS A 45 10.45 -2.14 -3.91
CA LYS A 45 9.76 -0.93 -4.37
C LYS A 45 9.87 -0.84 -5.88
N ALA A 46 8.75 -0.62 -6.55
CA ALA A 46 8.70 -0.44 -8.01
C ALA A 46 7.65 0.63 -8.38
N ARG A 47 7.64 1.09 -9.63
CA ARG A 47 6.61 1.99 -10.14
C ARG A 47 5.57 1.24 -10.97
N ARG A 48 4.38 1.83 -11.09
CA ARG A 48 3.36 1.33 -12.03
C ARG A 48 3.93 1.34 -13.46
N GLY A 49 3.66 0.28 -14.22
CA GLY A 49 4.15 0.07 -15.57
C GLY A 49 5.54 -0.57 -15.66
N GLU A 50 6.33 -0.56 -14.58
CA GLU A 50 7.66 -1.17 -14.58
C GLU A 50 7.61 -2.70 -14.54
N ASN A 51 8.77 -3.32 -14.79
CA ASN A 51 8.99 -4.73 -14.57
C ASN A 51 9.82 -4.89 -13.30
N THR A 52 9.55 -5.92 -12.50
CA THR A 52 10.32 -6.19 -11.29
C THR A 52 10.63 -7.67 -11.14
N THR A 53 11.56 -7.99 -10.25
CA THR A 53 11.90 -9.37 -9.89
C THR A 53 11.88 -9.54 -8.39
N LEU A 54 11.07 -10.48 -7.93
CA LEU A 54 11.00 -10.89 -6.54
C LEU A 54 12.03 -12.00 -6.33
N PRO A 55 13.09 -11.75 -5.53
CA PRO A 55 14.22 -12.66 -5.45
C PRO A 55 13.83 -13.94 -4.72
N CYS A 56 14.06 -15.09 -5.34
CA CYS A 56 14.01 -16.38 -4.68
C CYS A 56 15.10 -17.25 -5.30
N VAL A 57 16.07 -17.65 -4.50
CA VAL A 57 17.27 -18.32 -4.99
C VAL A 57 17.58 -19.50 -4.10
N LEU A 58 17.85 -20.63 -4.74
CA LEU A 58 18.23 -21.86 -4.08
C LEU A 58 19.69 -21.79 -3.61
N ARG A 59 19.98 -22.36 -2.44
CA ARG A 59 21.33 -22.66 -1.96
C ARG A 59 21.88 -23.91 -2.65
N THR A 60 21.03 -24.92 -2.83
CA THR A 60 21.36 -26.18 -3.52
C THR A 60 20.13 -26.68 -4.28
N VAL A 61 20.32 -27.41 -5.39
CA VAL A 61 19.21 -27.98 -6.17
C VAL A 61 18.82 -29.33 -5.55
N PRO A 62 17.59 -29.49 -5.02
CA PRO A 62 17.13 -30.80 -4.54
C PRO A 62 16.88 -31.76 -5.72
N SER A 63 16.92 -33.07 -5.48
CA SER A 63 16.72 -34.08 -6.52
C SER A 63 15.30 -34.07 -7.11
N HIS A 64 14.28 -33.86 -6.27
CA HIS A 64 12.88 -33.79 -6.68
C HIS A 64 12.16 -32.66 -5.94
N TYR A 65 12.12 -31.47 -6.53
CA TYR A 65 11.48 -30.32 -5.92
C TYR A 65 10.39 -29.71 -6.79
N LYS A 66 9.50 -28.97 -6.14
CA LYS A 66 8.57 -28.04 -6.78
C LYS A 66 8.73 -26.67 -6.14
N VAL A 67 8.65 -25.64 -6.96
CA VAL A 67 8.57 -24.25 -6.52
C VAL A 67 7.17 -23.76 -6.80
N LYS A 68 6.48 -23.30 -5.78
CA LYS A 68 5.18 -22.65 -5.87
C LYS A 68 5.35 -21.17 -5.54
N TRP A 69 4.94 -20.31 -6.46
CA TRP A 69 4.79 -18.89 -6.20
C TRP A 69 3.31 -18.58 -6.01
N SER A 70 2.99 -17.93 -4.91
CA SER A 70 1.63 -17.47 -4.61
C SER A 70 1.64 -16.01 -4.17
N LYS A 71 0.53 -15.32 -4.44
CA LYS A 71 0.24 -14.03 -3.83
C LYS A 71 -0.59 -14.27 -2.57
N VAL A 72 -0.09 -13.84 -1.43
CA VAL A 72 -0.73 -14.07 -0.13
C VAL A 72 -1.90 -13.09 0.00
N GLU A 73 -3.11 -13.63 0.15
CA GLU A 73 -4.32 -12.85 0.43
C GLU A 73 -4.74 -13.06 1.90
N PRO A 74 -4.52 -12.08 2.79
CA PRO A 74 -4.77 -12.25 4.22
C PRO A 74 -6.23 -12.55 4.59
N LEU A 75 -7.18 -12.23 3.71
CA LEU A 75 -8.62 -12.25 3.97
C LEU A 75 -9.34 -13.47 3.37
N HIS A 76 -8.65 -14.27 2.55
CA HIS A 76 -9.21 -15.46 1.91
C HIS A 76 -8.43 -16.69 2.35
N THR A 77 -8.61 -17.08 3.62
CA THR A 77 -8.11 -18.36 4.12
C THR A 77 -8.72 -19.51 3.32
N GLY A 78 -7.90 -20.15 2.48
CA GLY A 78 -8.27 -21.34 1.69
C GLY A 78 -8.31 -21.16 0.17
N VAL A 79 -8.22 -19.93 -0.37
CA VAL A 79 -8.05 -19.71 -1.81
C VAL A 79 -6.64 -19.17 -2.05
N GLU A 80 -5.69 -20.06 -2.32
CA GLU A 80 -4.35 -19.65 -2.72
C GLU A 80 -4.41 -18.96 -4.09
N ASN A 81 -3.99 -17.69 -4.15
CA ASN A 81 -3.77 -16.99 -5.42
C ASN A 81 -2.43 -17.44 -6.00
N ILE A 82 -2.41 -18.67 -6.53
CA ILE A 82 -1.22 -19.27 -7.13
C ILE A 82 -0.87 -18.49 -8.41
N VAL A 83 0.38 -18.03 -8.46
CA VAL A 83 0.94 -17.36 -9.63
C VAL A 83 1.43 -18.42 -10.63
N LEU A 84 2.32 -19.31 -10.16
CA LEU A 84 2.89 -20.38 -10.96
C LEU A 84 3.43 -21.52 -10.07
N ILE A 85 3.59 -22.69 -10.69
CA ILE A 85 4.30 -23.85 -10.11
C ILE A 85 5.32 -24.35 -11.12
N SER A 86 6.52 -24.68 -10.66
CA SER A 86 7.62 -25.21 -11.47
C SER A 86 8.25 -26.43 -10.82
N ASN A 87 8.63 -27.42 -11.61
CA ASN A 87 9.42 -28.59 -11.15
C ASN A 87 10.91 -28.47 -11.54
N GLY A 88 11.37 -27.26 -11.86
CA GLY A 88 12.71 -27.00 -12.38
C GLY A 88 12.82 -27.08 -13.91
N HIS A 89 11.99 -27.90 -14.56
CA HIS A 89 11.97 -28.05 -16.01
C HIS A 89 10.79 -27.30 -16.63
N GLU A 90 9.59 -27.71 -16.27
CA GLU A 90 8.32 -27.17 -16.75
C GLU A 90 7.75 -26.14 -15.77
N VAL A 91 6.97 -25.19 -16.31
CA VAL A 91 6.29 -24.16 -15.52
C VAL A 91 4.82 -24.15 -15.90
N LYS A 92 3.95 -24.25 -14.90
CA LYS A 92 2.50 -24.13 -15.03
C LYS A 92 2.04 -22.82 -14.39
N TYR A 93 1.34 -22.00 -15.17
CA TYR A 93 0.76 -20.74 -14.72
C TYR A 93 -0.71 -20.93 -14.35
N TYR A 94 -1.19 -20.12 -13.42
CA TYR A 94 -2.56 -20.17 -12.92
C TYR A 94 -3.24 -18.80 -13.04
N GLY A 95 -4.58 -18.78 -13.13
CA GLY A 95 -5.35 -17.55 -13.26
C GLY A 95 -4.93 -16.70 -14.46
N THR A 96 -4.84 -15.38 -14.27
CA THR A 96 -4.45 -14.41 -15.31
C THR A 96 -2.94 -14.14 -15.38
N TRP A 97 -2.12 -14.91 -14.64
CA TRP A 97 -0.69 -14.64 -14.49
C TRP A 97 0.16 -15.03 -15.70
N GLN A 98 -0.36 -15.85 -16.62
CA GLN A 98 0.41 -16.39 -17.76
C GLN A 98 1.05 -15.31 -18.65
N SER A 99 0.40 -14.14 -18.79
CA SER A 99 0.93 -13.02 -19.60
C SER A 99 1.76 -12.03 -18.79
N LYS A 100 1.87 -12.20 -17.47
CA LYS A 100 2.40 -11.18 -16.55
C LYS A 100 3.55 -11.67 -15.67
N ALA A 101 3.56 -12.96 -15.36
CA ALA A 101 4.55 -13.60 -14.51
C ALA A 101 5.40 -14.56 -15.32
N SER A 102 6.67 -14.68 -14.94
CA SER A 102 7.61 -15.66 -15.49
C SER A 102 8.65 -15.99 -14.43
N LEU A 103 9.21 -17.19 -14.48
CA LEU A 103 10.40 -17.50 -13.71
C LEU A 103 11.64 -16.93 -14.39
N ARG A 104 12.43 -16.16 -13.63
CA ARG A 104 13.76 -15.75 -14.07
C ARG A 104 14.73 -16.90 -13.83
N ARG A 105 15.51 -17.27 -14.85
CA ARG A 105 16.53 -18.33 -14.80
C ARG A 105 17.89 -17.76 -15.21
N MET A 106 18.42 -16.82 -14.43
CA MET A 106 19.75 -16.26 -14.72
C MET A 106 20.86 -17.31 -14.54
N HIS A 107 20.67 -18.25 -13.63
CA HIS A 107 21.50 -19.45 -13.41
C HIS A 107 20.63 -20.60 -12.85
N ALA A 108 21.21 -21.80 -12.71
CA ALA A 108 20.47 -23.01 -12.30
C ALA A 108 19.75 -22.91 -10.95
N LEU A 109 20.27 -22.08 -10.03
CA LEU A 109 19.68 -21.84 -8.70
C LEU A 109 18.65 -20.68 -8.66
N ASP A 110 18.48 -19.93 -9.75
CA ASP A 110 17.58 -18.77 -9.78
C ASP A 110 16.16 -19.23 -10.10
N ILE A 111 15.25 -19.04 -9.13
CA ILE A 111 13.82 -19.33 -9.22
C ILE A 111 12.99 -18.08 -8.91
N SER A 112 13.58 -16.90 -9.13
CA SER A 112 12.98 -15.61 -8.83
C SER A 112 11.77 -15.35 -9.73
N LEU A 113 10.73 -14.73 -9.17
CA LEU A 113 9.53 -14.36 -9.94
C LEU A 113 9.73 -13.03 -10.63
N ARG A 114 9.68 -13.01 -11.95
CA ARG A 114 9.67 -11.79 -12.75
C ARG A 114 8.23 -11.40 -13.10
N LEU A 115 7.83 -10.21 -12.68
CA LEU A 115 6.56 -9.58 -13.00
C LEU A 115 6.79 -8.45 -14.02
N ILE A 116 5.92 -8.36 -15.03
CA ILE A 116 5.99 -7.31 -16.05
C ILE A 116 4.77 -6.41 -16.02
N LYS A 117 4.94 -5.14 -16.43
CA LYS A 117 3.88 -4.13 -16.53
C LYS A 117 3.02 -4.06 -15.27
N LEU A 118 3.65 -3.66 -14.16
CA LEU A 118 3.00 -3.62 -12.85
C LEU A 118 1.77 -2.70 -12.85
N GLU A 119 0.71 -3.16 -12.20
CA GLU A 119 -0.54 -2.45 -11.96
C GLU A 119 -0.72 -2.28 -10.45
N LEU A 120 -1.55 -1.32 -10.02
CA LEU A 120 -1.77 -1.02 -8.60
C LEU A 120 -2.16 -2.27 -7.79
N GLN A 121 -2.99 -3.13 -8.38
CA GLN A 121 -3.43 -4.38 -7.75
C GLN A 121 -2.34 -5.43 -7.57
N ASP A 122 -1.14 -5.28 -8.16
CA ASP A 122 -0.06 -6.24 -8.01
C ASP A 122 0.70 -6.08 -6.70
N CYS A 123 0.59 -4.92 -6.02
CA CYS A 123 1.20 -4.76 -4.71
C CYS A 123 0.66 -5.79 -3.72
N GLY A 124 1.48 -6.19 -2.76
CA GLY A 124 1.13 -7.17 -1.74
C GLY A 124 2.28 -8.09 -1.39
N LEU A 125 1.96 -9.10 -0.58
CA LEU A 125 2.92 -10.11 -0.14
C LEU A 125 2.90 -11.28 -1.12
N TYR A 126 4.08 -11.74 -1.52
CA TYR A 126 4.27 -12.91 -2.36
C TYR A 126 5.08 -13.95 -1.59
N GLN A 127 4.75 -15.21 -1.77
CA GLN A 127 5.43 -16.33 -1.13
C GLN A 127 6.06 -17.21 -2.21
N CYS A 128 7.35 -17.45 -2.06
CA CYS A 128 8.08 -18.48 -2.78
C CYS A 128 8.19 -19.70 -1.86
N GLU A 129 7.56 -20.80 -2.22
CA GLU A 129 7.52 -22.02 -1.43
C GLU A 129 8.23 -23.13 -2.21
N LEU A 130 9.23 -23.74 -1.58
CA LEU A 130 9.96 -24.89 -2.08
C LEU A 130 9.44 -26.14 -1.39
N ILE A 131 8.97 -27.10 -2.17
CA ILE A 131 8.41 -28.36 -1.70
C ILE A 131 9.33 -29.49 -2.18
N ASN A 132 9.93 -30.22 -1.24
CA ASN A 132 10.79 -31.38 -1.51
C ASN A 132 10.28 -32.59 -0.72
N GLY A 133 9.45 -33.42 -1.34
CA GLY A 133 8.79 -34.54 -0.65
C GLY A 133 7.73 -34.06 0.33
N ILE A 134 7.97 -34.24 1.63
CA ILE A 134 7.10 -33.78 2.73
C ILE A 134 7.63 -32.46 3.32
N ASP A 135 8.86 -32.09 3.00
CA ASP A 135 9.52 -30.92 3.54
C ASP A 135 9.17 -29.67 2.73
N GLU A 136 8.86 -28.59 3.43
CA GLU A 136 8.49 -27.30 2.86
C GLU A 136 9.32 -26.17 3.49
N GLU A 137 9.89 -25.31 2.65
CA GLU A 137 10.60 -24.09 3.04
C GLU A 137 10.01 -22.92 2.26
N SER A 138 9.80 -21.76 2.89
CA SER A 138 9.24 -20.61 2.18
C SER A 138 9.87 -19.28 2.56
N VAL A 139 9.93 -18.41 1.55
CA VAL A 139 10.37 -17.02 1.68
C VAL A 139 9.22 -16.10 1.28
N THR A 140 8.97 -15.06 2.08
CA THR A 140 7.95 -14.05 1.78
C THR A 140 8.59 -12.72 1.41
N ILE A 141 8.06 -12.09 0.37
CA ILE A 141 8.59 -10.85 -0.23
C ILE A 141 7.44 -9.88 -0.40
N THR A 142 7.62 -8.65 0.07
CA THR A 142 6.60 -7.60 -0.09
C THR A 142 6.91 -6.80 -1.35
N LEU A 143 5.98 -6.77 -2.29
CA LEU A 143 6.00 -5.85 -3.41
C LEU A 143 5.17 -4.62 -3.08
N SER A 144 5.82 -3.47 -3.10
CA SER A 144 5.21 -2.15 -2.92
C SER A 144 5.36 -1.34 -4.20
N ILE A 145 4.28 -0.66 -4.56
CA ILE A 145 4.28 0.28 -5.68
C ILE A 145 4.39 1.69 -5.10
N GLU A 146 5.29 2.50 -5.63
CA GLU A 146 5.42 3.91 -5.28
C GLU A 146 4.12 4.64 -5.64
N GLY A 147 3.55 5.41 -4.71
CA GLY A 147 2.27 6.04 -4.93
C GLY A 147 1.88 7.03 -3.84
N VAL A 148 0.63 7.50 -3.90
CA VAL A 148 0.08 8.51 -3.01
C VAL A 148 -1.32 8.09 -2.56
N VAL A 149 -1.63 8.29 -1.29
CA VAL A 149 -2.97 8.08 -0.73
C VAL A 149 -3.73 9.39 -0.70
N PHE A 150 -5.00 9.36 -1.10
CA PHE A 150 -5.88 10.52 -1.02
C PHE A 150 -7.27 10.16 -0.47
N PRO A 151 -7.88 11.07 0.33
CA PRO A 151 -9.25 10.92 0.76
C PRO A 151 -10.22 11.16 -0.41
N TYR A 152 -11.27 10.35 -0.46
CA TYR A 152 -12.30 10.44 -1.49
C TYR A 152 -13.69 10.34 -0.88
N GLN A 153 -14.50 11.38 -1.12
CA GLN A 153 -15.86 11.53 -0.61
C GLN A 153 -16.86 11.56 -1.78
N SER A 154 -18.08 11.07 -1.54
CA SER A 154 -19.17 11.11 -2.52
C SER A 154 -19.64 12.54 -2.83
N SER A 155 -20.07 12.76 -4.06
CA SER A 155 -20.79 13.97 -4.48
C SER A 155 -22.12 14.18 -3.72
N HIS A 156 -22.65 13.12 -3.10
CA HIS A 156 -23.86 13.14 -2.28
C HIS A 156 -23.59 13.39 -0.80
N GLY A 157 -22.37 13.80 -0.44
CA GLY A 157 -21.97 14.14 0.92
C GLY A 157 -21.15 13.04 1.61
N ARG A 158 -20.95 13.25 2.91
CA ARG A 158 -20.10 12.43 3.77
C ARG A 158 -20.74 11.06 4.05
N TYR A 159 -19.93 10.01 4.08
CA TYR A 159 -20.29 8.65 4.49
C TYR A 159 -21.42 8.03 3.66
N LYS A 160 -21.18 7.96 2.34
CA LYS A 160 -22.17 7.48 1.37
C LYS A 160 -21.75 6.24 0.59
N PHE A 161 -20.54 5.73 0.80
CA PHE A 161 -20.09 4.53 0.11
C PHE A 161 -20.18 3.31 1.03
N SER A 162 -20.88 2.28 0.58
CA SER A 162 -20.58 0.90 1.00
C SER A 162 -19.16 0.50 0.55
N TYR A 163 -18.63 -0.61 1.05
CA TYR A 163 -17.26 -1.05 0.71
C TYR A 163 -17.08 -1.26 -0.81
N LEU A 164 -18.06 -1.88 -1.47
CA LEU A 164 -17.98 -2.13 -2.91
C LEU A 164 -18.07 -0.82 -3.71
N GLU A 165 -18.93 0.11 -3.28
CA GLU A 165 -19.02 1.43 -3.91
C GLU A 165 -17.73 2.23 -3.73
N ALA A 166 -17.10 2.16 -2.55
CA ALA A 166 -15.81 2.80 -2.29
C ALA A 166 -14.70 2.24 -3.19
N LYS A 167 -14.64 0.90 -3.35
CA LYS A 167 -13.72 0.24 -4.27
C LYS A 167 -13.93 0.71 -5.72
N ASN A 168 -15.18 0.75 -6.17
CA ASN A 168 -15.53 1.20 -7.52
C ASN A 168 -15.27 2.71 -7.71
N ALA A 169 -15.49 3.52 -6.68
CA ALA A 169 -15.23 4.94 -6.68
C ALA A 169 -13.73 5.22 -6.87
N CYS A 170 -12.85 4.55 -6.11
CA CYS A 170 -11.41 4.65 -6.34
C CYS A 170 -11.01 4.21 -7.75
N ALA A 171 -11.56 3.09 -8.25
CA ALA A 171 -11.25 2.59 -9.59
C ALA A 171 -11.60 3.60 -10.70
N LYS A 172 -12.75 4.29 -10.58
CA LYS A 172 -13.14 5.37 -11.51
C LYS A 172 -12.15 6.53 -11.51
N GLN A 173 -11.41 6.71 -10.43
CA GLN A 173 -10.43 7.78 -10.24
C GLN A 173 -8.97 7.33 -10.52
N ASP A 174 -8.78 6.23 -11.26
CA ASP A 174 -7.47 5.62 -11.52
C ASP A 174 -6.70 5.27 -10.25
N ALA A 175 -7.41 4.65 -9.30
CA ALA A 175 -6.88 4.28 -8.00
C ALA A 175 -7.48 2.94 -7.50
N THR A 176 -6.89 2.37 -6.46
CA THR A 176 -7.48 1.27 -5.68
C THR A 176 -7.76 1.74 -4.26
N LEU A 177 -8.52 0.98 -3.46
CA LEU A 177 -8.52 1.26 -2.01
C LEU A 177 -7.10 1.11 -1.46
N ALA A 178 -6.72 2.01 -0.56
CA ALA A 178 -5.41 1.99 0.09
C ALA A 178 -5.32 0.83 1.10
N THR A 179 -4.12 0.30 1.30
CA THR A 179 -3.79 -0.56 2.44
C THR A 179 -3.57 0.29 3.70
N TYR A 180 -3.62 -0.34 4.87
CA TYR A 180 -3.23 0.34 6.12
C TYR A 180 -1.80 0.87 6.06
N THR A 181 -0.86 0.08 5.54
CA THR A 181 0.55 0.49 5.39
C THR A 181 0.68 1.73 4.49
N GLN A 182 -0.05 1.78 3.38
CA GLN A 182 -0.05 2.96 2.49
C GLN A 182 -0.63 4.19 3.21
N LEU A 183 -1.75 4.04 3.94
CA LEU A 183 -2.33 5.14 4.71
C LEU A 183 -1.38 5.63 5.82
N TYR A 184 -0.70 4.71 6.49
CA TYR A 184 0.29 5.02 7.53
C TYR A 184 1.44 5.84 6.96
N MET A 185 2.02 5.43 5.84
CA MET A 185 3.10 6.19 5.18
C MET A 185 2.63 7.61 4.83
N GLU A 186 1.44 7.76 4.22
CA GLU A 186 0.95 9.10 3.87
C GLU A 186 0.64 9.97 5.09
N TRP A 187 0.14 9.37 6.19
CA TRP A 187 -0.03 10.09 7.46
C TRP A 187 1.31 10.58 8.02
N THR A 188 2.37 9.77 7.97
CA THR A 188 3.72 10.22 8.37
C THR A 188 4.27 11.35 7.49
N GLU A 189 3.73 11.51 6.29
CA GLU A 189 4.08 12.57 5.34
C GLU A 189 3.14 13.78 5.40
N GLY A 190 2.19 13.81 6.34
CA GLY A 190 1.36 14.99 6.60
C GLY A 190 -0.13 14.85 6.24
N LEU A 191 -0.60 13.68 5.82
CA LEU A 191 -2.04 13.48 5.58
C LEU A 191 -2.85 13.53 6.88
N GLU A 192 -3.78 14.47 6.93
CA GLU A 192 -4.81 14.57 7.96
C GLU A 192 -6.20 14.59 7.31
N TRP A 193 -7.10 13.73 7.78
CA TRP A 193 -8.48 13.72 7.29
C TRP A 193 -9.44 13.22 8.37
N CYS A 194 -10.32 14.11 8.86
CA CYS A 194 -11.25 13.80 9.95
C CYS A 194 -12.57 13.14 9.50
N ASN A 195 -12.52 12.35 8.41
CA ASN A 195 -13.61 11.46 8.03
C ASN A 195 -13.09 10.03 7.94
N ALA A 196 -13.84 9.11 8.53
CA ALA A 196 -13.62 7.67 8.43
C ALA A 196 -13.82 7.17 7.00
N GLY A 197 -12.87 6.39 6.50
CA GLY A 197 -12.89 5.85 5.14
C GLY A 197 -12.51 4.37 5.08
N TRP A 198 -13.09 3.68 4.11
CA TRP A 198 -12.75 2.29 3.80
C TRP A 198 -11.31 2.12 3.36
N LEU A 199 -10.67 1.04 3.82
CA LEU A 199 -9.42 0.50 3.30
C LEU A 199 -9.64 -0.80 2.52
N ASN A 200 -8.62 -1.28 1.83
CA ASN A 200 -8.73 -2.43 0.93
C ASN A 200 -9.13 -3.73 1.65
N ASP A 201 -8.83 -3.86 2.94
CA ASP A 201 -9.14 -5.01 3.77
C ASP A 201 -10.58 -4.99 4.33
N GLY A 202 -11.32 -3.90 4.10
CA GLY A 202 -12.66 -3.72 4.64
C GLY A 202 -12.67 -3.22 6.09
N THR A 203 -11.53 -2.77 6.61
CA THR A 203 -11.48 -1.94 7.81
C THR A 203 -11.79 -0.49 7.46
N VAL A 204 -12.14 0.28 8.49
CA VAL A 204 -12.44 1.71 8.36
C VAL A 204 -11.54 2.49 9.29
N ASN A 205 -10.81 3.46 8.75
CA ASN A 205 -9.79 4.21 9.47
C ASN A 205 -9.85 5.70 9.15
N TYR A 206 -9.17 6.54 9.93
CA TYR A 206 -8.92 7.95 9.59
C TYR A 206 -7.66 8.51 10.27
N PRO A 207 -6.78 9.20 9.53
CA PRO A 207 -5.52 9.75 10.05
C PRO A 207 -5.71 11.13 10.68
N ILE A 208 -5.19 11.33 11.90
CA ILE A 208 -5.22 12.61 12.62
C ILE A 208 -3.80 13.04 12.98
N LEU A 209 -3.39 14.24 12.58
CA LEU A 209 -2.15 14.88 13.03
C LEU A 209 -2.40 15.84 14.20
N ASN A 210 -3.45 16.66 14.10
CA ASN A 210 -3.83 17.64 15.11
C ASN A 210 -5.18 17.27 15.75
N PRO A 211 -5.18 16.60 16.92
CA PRO A 211 -6.39 16.26 17.67
C PRO A 211 -7.25 17.50 17.98
N ARG A 212 -8.56 17.38 17.78
CA ARG A 212 -9.55 18.46 18.03
C ARG A 212 -10.91 17.87 18.40
N PRO A 213 -11.88 18.62 18.97
CA PRO A 213 -13.12 18.06 19.52
C PRO A 213 -13.86 17.07 18.60
N ALA A 214 -14.14 17.46 17.35
CA ALA A 214 -14.82 16.59 16.37
C ALA A 214 -13.97 15.41 15.89
N CYS A 215 -12.68 15.42 16.22
CA CYS A 215 -11.65 14.50 15.76
C CYS A 215 -10.87 14.02 16.98
N GLY A 216 -11.56 13.61 18.05
CA GLY A 216 -11.00 13.04 19.30
C GLY A 216 -9.87 13.85 19.92
N LYS A 217 -10.24 14.93 20.63
CA LYS A 217 -9.32 15.89 21.25
C LYS A 217 -8.31 15.27 22.21
N ASP A 218 -8.73 14.27 22.97
CA ASP A 218 -7.96 13.73 24.11
C ASP A 218 -7.07 12.54 23.72
N LEU A 219 -6.99 12.21 22.43
CA LEU A 219 -6.15 11.14 21.90
C LEU A 219 -4.88 11.73 21.26
N PRO A 220 -3.73 11.05 21.34
CA PRO A 220 -2.54 11.46 20.62
C PRO A 220 -2.75 11.42 19.10
N PRO A 221 -1.89 12.09 18.32
CA PRO A 221 -1.83 11.93 16.86
C PRO A 221 -1.70 10.46 16.47
N GLY A 222 -2.38 10.06 15.40
CA GLY A 222 -2.37 8.68 14.92
C GLY A 222 -3.50 8.35 13.96
N ILE A 223 -3.45 7.14 13.43
CA ILE A 223 -4.53 6.54 12.65
C ILE A 223 -5.52 5.88 13.60
N ARG A 224 -6.77 6.29 13.49
CA ARG A 224 -7.85 5.75 14.30
C ARG A 224 -8.61 4.72 13.51
N SER A 225 -8.99 3.64 14.17
CA SER A 225 -9.66 2.52 13.55
C SER A 225 -11.04 2.28 14.14
N TYR A 226 -12.00 1.99 13.28
CA TYR A 226 -13.28 1.37 13.65
C TYR A 226 -13.25 -0.15 13.43
N GLY A 227 -12.09 -0.70 13.04
CA GLY A 227 -11.93 -2.12 12.72
C GLY A 227 -12.69 -2.55 11.47
N PRO A 228 -12.86 -3.87 11.26
CA PRO A 228 -13.69 -4.42 10.20
C PRO A 228 -15.16 -4.00 10.35
N ARG A 229 -15.77 -3.52 9.26
CA ARG A 229 -17.18 -3.06 9.25
C ARG A 229 -18.04 -3.87 8.27
N HIS A 230 -19.36 -3.81 8.42
CA HIS A 230 -20.29 -4.54 7.58
C HIS A 230 -20.33 -3.95 6.16
N LYS A 231 -19.64 -4.60 5.23
CA LYS A 231 -19.36 -4.15 3.86
C LYS A 231 -20.57 -3.65 3.05
N THR A 232 -21.77 -4.12 3.35
CA THR A 232 -23.02 -3.77 2.64
C THR A 232 -24.03 -2.94 3.43
N LYS A 233 -23.90 -2.83 4.76
CA LYS A 233 -24.89 -2.12 5.62
C LYS A 233 -24.36 -0.76 6.08
N GLU A 234 -23.05 -0.65 6.20
CA GLU A 234 -22.39 0.54 6.70
C GLU A 234 -21.79 1.35 5.57
N HIS A 235 -21.72 2.66 5.80
CA HIS A 235 -21.34 3.62 4.77
C HIS A 235 -20.31 4.59 5.33
N TYR A 236 -19.25 4.84 4.55
CA TYR A 236 -18.12 5.68 4.91
C TYR A 236 -17.60 6.41 3.66
N ASP A 237 -16.52 7.18 3.82
CA ASP A 237 -15.75 7.70 2.70
C ASP A 237 -14.74 6.62 2.22
N ALA A 238 -13.76 6.97 1.41
CA ALA A 238 -12.71 6.04 0.99
C ALA A 238 -11.32 6.68 1.10
N PHE A 239 -10.30 5.88 1.37
CA PHE A 239 -8.92 6.26 1.09
C PHE A 239 -8.47 5.51 -0.16
N CYS A 240 -8.17 6.28 -1.21
CA CYS A 240 -7.76 5.74 -2.49
C CYS A 240 -6.24 5.87 -2.64
N PHE A 241 -5.62 4.88 -3.27
CA PHE A 241 -4.19 4.84 -3.58
C PHE A 241 -4.00 4.86 -5.09
N THR A 242 -3.16 5.77 -5.58
CA THR A 242 -2.75 5.83 -6.99
C THR A 242 -1.23 5.92 -7.10
N SER A 243 -0.70 5.78 -8.31
CA SER A 243 0.74 5.81 -8.61
C SER A 243 1.02 6.79 -9.74
N THR A 244 2.27 6.87 -10.19
CA THR A 244 2.64 7.59 -11.40
C THR A 244 1.77 7.16 -12.58
N THR A 245 1.34 8.14 -13.37
CA THR A 245 0.53 7.96 -14.58
C THR A 245 1.35 8.37 -15.80
N GLU A 246 1.14 7.73 -16.95
CA GLU A 246 1.95 7.98 -18.16
C GLU A 246 1.66 9.35 -18.82
N GLY A 247 0.48 9.92 -18.57
CA GLY A 247 0.05 11.19 -19.15
C GLY A 247 0.39 12.41 -18.28
N SER A 248 -0.19 13.55 -18.65
CA SER A 248 0.09 14.83 -17.97
C SER A 248 -1.18 15.59 -17.64
N VAL A 249 -1.24 16.14 -16.43
CA VAL A 249 -2.28 17.09 -16.02
C VAL A 249 -1.83 18.52 -16.32
N PHE A 250 -2.68 19.30 -16.98
CA PHE A 250 -2.46 20.73 -17.21
C PHE A 250 -3.72 21.55 -16.89
N TYR A 251 -3.53 22.83 -16.58
CA TYR A 251 -4.61 23.73 -16.19
C TYR A 251 -5.09 24.60 -17.36
N VAL A 252 -6.40 24.70 -17.54
CA VAL A 252 -7.05 25.63 -18.47
C VAL A 252 -7.73 26.74 -17.66
N PRO A 253 -7.27 28.00 -17.80
CA PRO A 253 -7.84 29.13 -17.07
C PRO A 253 -9.18 29.56 -17.67
N GLY A 254 -10.00 30.22 -16.85
CA GLY A 254 -11.24 30.88 -17.27
C GLY A 254 -12.39 30.61 -16.30
N PRO A 255 -13.43 31.46 -16.29
CA PRO A 255 -14.64 31.21 -15.52
C PRO A 255 -15.53 30.21 -16.27
N LEU A 256 -15.22 28.92 -16.15
CA LEU A 256 -15.94 27.85 -16.86
C LEU A 256 -16.90 27.14 -15.89
N ASN A 257 -18.15 26.92 -16.32
CA ASN A 257 -19.00 25.93 -15.68
C ASN A 257 -18.50 24.50 -16.02
N PHE A 258 -19.06 23.47 -15.38
CA PHE A 258 -18.57 22.10 -15.55
C PHE A 258 -18.62 21.61 -17.02
N LEU A 259 -19.67 21.97 -17.75
CA LEU A 259 -19.84 21.56 -19.15
C LEU A 259 -18.84 22.28 -20.06
N GLU A 260 -18.61 23.57 -19.83
CA GLU A 260 -17.61 24.37 -20.54
C GLU A 260 -16.19 23.89 -20.25
N ALA A 261 -15.88 23.54 -19.00
CA ALA A 261 -14.60 22.96 -18.61
C ALA A 261 -14.31 21.65 -19.36
N ALA A 262 -15.31 20.75 -19.44
CA ALA A 262 -15.20 19.53 -20.22
C ALA A 262 -14.97 19.79 -21.71
N ARG A 263 -15.68 20.77 -22.29
CA ARG A 263 -15.50 21.18 -23.69
C ARG A 263 -14.11 21.76 -23.94
N ALA A 264 -13.62 22.62 -23.04
CA ALA A 264 -12.32 23.26 -23.14
C ALA A 264 -11.16 22.25 -23.09
N CYS A 265 -11.27 21.20 -22.27
CA CYS A 265 -10.31 20.09 -22.31
C CYS A 265 -10.38 19.35 -23.65
N LYS A 266 -11.59 19.04 -24.15
CA LYS A 266 -11.78 18.32 -25.41
C LYS A 266 -11.22 19.07 -26.61
N GLU A 267 -11.42 20.38 -26.69
CA GLU A 267 -10.84 21.24 -27.73
C GLU A 267 -9.31 21.22 -27.75
N LYS A 268 -8.68 20.85 -26.63
CA LYS A 268 -7.22 20.66 -26.51
C LYS A 268 -6.78 19.20 -26.65
N GLY A 269 -7.67 18.31 -27.11
CA GLY A 269 -7.38 16.87 -27.27
C GLY A 269 -7.23 16.13 -25.94
N ALA A 270 -7.82 16.65 -24.86
CA ALA A 270 -7.75 16.10 -23.51
C ALA A 270 -9.14 15.81 -22.94
N SER A 271 -9.21 15.09 -21.82
CA SER A 271 -10.42 15.00 -21.00
C SER A 271 -10.22 15.77 -19.70
N LEU A 272 -11.30 16.01 -18.93
CA LEU A 272 -11.13 16.40 -17.53
C LEU A 272 -10.27 15.36 -16.81
N ALA A 273 -9.35 15.81 -15.96
CA ALA A 273 -8.49 14.95 -15.18
C ALA A 273 -9.29 14.23 -14.09
N ARG A 274 -8.93 12.98 -13.83
CA ARG A 274 -9.35 12.26 -12.64
C ARG A 274 -8.67 12.82 -11.40
N VAL A 275 -9.30 12.60 -10.25
CA VAL A 275 -8.72 12.94 -8.95
C VAL A 275 -7.38 12.23 -8.75
N GLY A 276 -7.28 10.93 -9.03
CA GLY A 276 -6.01 10.21 -8.89
C GLY A 276 -4.91 10.77 -9.79
N GLN A 277 -5.23 11.17 -11.02
CA GLN A 277 -4.27 11.81 -11.93
C GLN A 277 -3.78 13.16 -11.39
N LEU A 278 -4.66 13.94 -10.76
CA LEU A 278 -4.29 15.21 -10.11
C LEU A 278 -3.33 14.96 -8.93
N TYR A 279 -3.64 14.01 -8.04
CA TYR A 279 -2.77 13.66 -6.91
C TYR A 279 -1.43 13.10 -7.37
N SER A 280 -1.44 12.25 -8.40
CA SER A 280 -0.23 11.71 -9.03
C SER A 280 0.66 12.83 -9.59
N SER A 281 0.07 13.76 -10.34
CA SER A 281 0.81 14.91 -10.92
C SER A 281 1.33 15.86 -9.85
N TRP A 282 0.56 16.10 -8.78
CA TRP A 282 1.02 16.89 -7.63
C TRP A 282 2.21 16.23 -6.93
N LYS A 283 2.12 14.94 -6.63
CA LYS A 283 3.13 14.20 -5.88
C LYS A 283 4.43 14.00 -6.66
N PHE A 284 4.33 13.61 -7.93
CA PHE A 284 5.47 13.11 -8.70
C PHE A 284 5.97 14.06 -9.79
N LEU A 285 5.11 14.97 -10.28
CA LEU A 285 5.46 15.91 -11.36
C LEU A 285 5.53 17.36 -10.90
N GLY A 286 5.32 17.62 -9.60
CA GLY A 286 5.44 18.96 -9.05
C GLY A 286 4.32 19.91 -9.46
N LEU A 287 3.13 19.41 -9.77
CA LEU A 287 1.99 20.25 -10.16
C LEU A 287 1.55 21.17 -8.99
N GLU A 288 1.76 22.48 -9.16
CA GLU A 288 1.36 23.51 -8.20
C GLU A 288 0.48 24.57 -8.89
N ARG A 289 -0.70 24.84 -8.32
CA ARG A 289 -1.65 25.85 -8.81
C ARG A 289 -2.62 26.25 -7.71
N CYS A 290 -2.75 27.55 -7.45
CA CYS A 290 -3.66 28.07 -6.42
C CYS A 290 -5.06 28.41 -6.93
N ASP A 291 -5.39 27.95 -8.14
CA ASP A 291 -6.68 28.18 -8.76
C ASP A 291 -7.50 26.89 -8.73
N GLY A 292 -8.75 27.00 -8.27
CA GLY A 292 -9.72 25.92 -8.37
C GLY A 292 -9.97 25.53 -9.82
N GLY A 293 -10.05 24.23 -10.07
CA GLY A 293 -10.41 23.70 -11.38
C GLY A 293 -11.28 22.46 -11.28
N TRP A 294 -12.21 22.32 -12.23
CA TRP A 294 -13.06 21.15 -12.38
C TRP A 294 -12.24 19.90 -12.68
N LEU A 295 -12.66 18.78 -12.09
CA LEU A 295 -12.21 17.42 -12.36
C LEU A 295 -13.37 16.57 -12.91
N ASP A 296 -13.06 15.36 -13.39
CA ASP A 296 -14.02 14.49 -14.07
C ASP A 296 -15.20 14.05 -13.17
N ASP A 297 -14.97 13.91 -11.86
CA ASP A 297 -15.98 13.59 -10.84
C ASP A 297 -16.93 14.76 -10.57
N GLY A 298 -16.61 15.95 -11.08
CA GLY A 298 -17.34 17.18 -10.83
C GLY A 298 -17.03 17.81 -9.48
N SER A 299 -15.94 17.40 -8.83
CA SER A 299 -15.34 18.18 -7.76
C SER A 299 -14.49 19.32 -8.33
N VAL A 300 -14.24 20.32 -7.48
CA VAL A 300 -13.30 21.40 -7.79
C VAL A 300 -12.17 21.34 -6.78
N ARG A 301 -10.94 21.20 -7.27
CA ARG A 301 -9.74 21.04 -6.45
C ARG A 301 -8.61 21.95 -6.92
N PHE A 302 -7.57 22.07 -6.11
CA PHE A 302 -6.34 22.77 -6.49
C PHE A 302 -5.14 22.22 -5.70
N PRO A 303 -4.00 21.94 -6.36
CA PRO A 303 -2.80 21.40 -5.72
C PRO A 303 -1.83 22.49 -5.28
N ILE A 304 -1.29 22.40 -4.06
CA ILE A 304 -0.21 23.28 -3.57
C ILE A 304 0.96 22.45 -3.05
N ILE A 305 2.18 22.84 -3.43
CA ILE A 305 3.42 22.23 -2.93
C ILE A 305 4.06 23.15 -1.90
N ILE A 306 4.12 24.46 -2.20
CA ILE A 306 4.60 25.47 -1.28
C ILE A 306 3.39 26.31 -0.82
N PRO A 307 2.98 26.20 0.47
CA PRO A 307 1.98 27.07 1.08
C PRO A 307 2.29 28.55 0.83
N LYS A 308 1.33 29.29 0.27
CA LYS A 308 1.45 30.73 -0.01
C LYS A 308 0.18 31.44 0.43
N GLU A 309 0.29 32.65 0.99
CA GLU A 309 -0.86 33.42 1.47
C GLU A 309 -1.93 33.63 0.40
N ARG A 310 -1.51 33.90 -0.85
CA ARG A 310 -2.40 34.07 -2.02
C ARG A 310 -3.26 32.85 -2.36
N CYS A 311 -2.99 31.69 -1.76
CA CYS A 311 -3.69 30.43 -1.98
C CYS A 311 -4.72 30.14 -0.88
N GLY A 312 -5.23 31.20 -0.24
CA GLY A 312 -6.27 31.13 0.80
C GLY A 312 -5.73 30.92 2.22
N GLY A 313 -4.45 31.21 2.47
CA GLY A 313 -3.84 31.06 3.81
C GLY A 313 -3.67 29.61 4.27
N ILE A 314 -3.74 28.64 3.36
CA ILE A 314 -3.52 27.23 3.67
C ILE A 314 -2.06 27.02 4.08
N THR A 315 -1.85 26.29 5.17
CA THR A 315 -0.55 26.15 5.84
C THR A 315 0.21 24.86 5.52
N HIS A 316 -0.41 23.92 4.79
CA HIS A 316 0.16 22.60 4.51
C HIS A 316 0.04 22.23 3.02
N PRO A 317 1.06 21.54 2.47
CA PRO A 317 1.03 21.06 1.09
C PRO A 317 -0.08 20.02 0.90
N GLY A 318 -0.61 19.91 -0.31
CA GLY A 318 -1.66 18.95 -0.63
C GLY A 318 -2.53 19.36 -1.80
N VAL A 319 -3.43 18.46 -2.17
CA VAL A 319 -4.55 18.77 -3.05
C VAL A 319 -5.75 19.15 -2.19
N HIS A 320 -6.18 20.40 -2.31
CA HIS A 320 -7.28 20.97 -1.56
C HIS A 320 -8.56 20.95 -2.38
N SER A 321 -9.71 20.90 -1.70
CA SER A 321 -11.01 20.69 -2.34
C SER A 321 -12.03 21.74 -1.91
N PHE A 322 -12.73 22.32 -2.89
CA PHE A 322 -13.96 23.09 -2.67
C PHE A 322 -15.21 22.20 -2.67
N GLY A 323 -15.04 20.88 -2.68
CA GLY A 323 -16.12 19.91 -2.72
C GLY A 323 -16.78 19.82 -4.10
N PHE A 324 -18.10 19.67 -4.11
CA PHE A 324 -18.91 19.47 -5.32
C PHE A 324 -19.86 20.66 -5.53
N PRO A 325 -19.37 21.80 -6.04
CA PRO A 325 -20.20 22.98 -6.27
C PRO A 325 -21.23 22.75 -7.38
N LYS A 326 -22.26 23.62 -7.45
CA LYS A 326 -23.33 23.48 -8.44
C LYS A 326 -22.79 23.64 -9.87
N LYS A 327 -22.77 22.54 -10.61
CA LYS A 327 -22.18 22.39 -11.95
C LYS A 327 -22.63 23.42 -12.99
N SER A 328 -23.86 23.92 -12.89
CA SER A 328 -24.46 24.84 -13.87
C SER A 328 -24.14 26.32 -13.65
N ILE A 329 -23.79 26.72 -12.42
CA ILE A 329 -23.65 28.14 -12.05
C ILE A 329 -22.28 28.49 -11.48
N SER A 330 -21.53 27.51 -10.99
CA SER A 330 -20.23 27.76 -10.37
C SER A 330 -19.17 27.81 -11.45
N LEU A 331 -18.25 28.77 -11.36
CA LEU A 331 -17.28 29.08 -12.41
C LEU A 331 -15.86 28.92 -11.87
N TYR A 332 -15.08 28.07 -12.52
CA TYR A 332 -13.68 27.75 -12.18
C TYR A 332 -12.92 27.41 -13.46
N GLY A 333 -11.60 27.22 -13.36
CA GLY A 333 -10.84 26.64 -14.48
C GLY A 333 -11.10 25.15 -14.64
N ALA A 334 -10.24 24.47 -15.42
CA ALA A 334 -10.31 23.04 -15.62
C ALA A 334 -8.92 22.41 -15.47
N TYR A 335 -8.83 21.27 -14.78
CA TYR A 335 -7.66 20.41 -14.89
C TYR A 335 -7.94 19.36 -15.97
N CYS A 336 -7.12 19.33 -17.00
CA CYS A 336 -7.25 18.42 -18.13
C CYS A 336 -6.12 17.39 -18.13
N TYR A 337 -6.38 16.18 -18.59
CA TYR A 337 -5.41 15.10 -18.71
C TYR A 337 -5.34 14.58 -20.15
N ARG A 338 -4.12 14.32 -20.62
CA ARG A 338 -3.83 13.71 -21.93
C ARG A 338 -2.67 12.73 -21.83
#